data_AF-A0A0L7K1Y8-F1
#
_entry.id   AF-A0A0L7K1Y8-F1
#
_cell.length_a   1.000
_cell.length_b   1.000
_cell.length_c   1.000
_cell.angle_alpha   90.00
_cell.angle_beta   90.00
_cell.angle_gamma   90.00
#
_symmetry.space_group_name_H-M   'P 1'
#
loop_
_entity.id
_entity.type
_entity.pdbx_description
1 polymer ?
#
loop_
_entity_poly.entity_id
_entity_poly.type
_entity_poly.pdbx_seq_one_letter_code
_entity_poly.pdbx_strand_id
1 'polypeptide(L)'
;LRPAKEDVIYVDVEDLSCTSSVVPKPYIKGLCKMISALKEAFLPVKEQMDWVKEPVQAAATFEDGQRVQATMEALRQSNEDGCWTSVHLLTEPPDPNPALSAAVRRTAISLQ
;
A
#
# COMPACT_ATOMS: atom_id res chain seq x y z
N LEU A 1 23.64 17.71 -26.80
CA LEU A 1 22.46 17.66 -25.91
C LEU A 1 21.52 16.58 -26.41
N ARG A 2 21.34 15.47 -25.69
CA ARG A 2 20.23 14.54 -25.96
C ARG A 2 19.00 15.06 -25.22
N PRO A 3 17.80 15.14 -25.83
CA PRO A 3 16.61 15.51 -25.10
C PRO A 3 16.30 14.41 -24.08
N ALA A 4 16.13 14.80 -22.82
CA ALA A 4 15.60 13.92 -21.78
C ALA A 4 14.18 13.54 -22.21
N LYS A 5 14.02 12.30 -22.67
CA LYS A 5 12.70 11.69 -22.74
C LYS A 5 12.34 11.40 -21.29
N GLU A 6 11.47 12.23 -20.72
CA GLU A 6 10.79 11.86 -19.49
C GLU A 6 9.98 10.61 -19.81
N ASP A 7 10.48 9.45 -19.38
CA ASP A 7 9.74 8.20 -19.48
C ASP A 7 8.49 8.38 -18.61
N VAL A 8 7.34 8.48 -19.27
CA VAL A 8 6.03 8.54 -18.60
C VAL A 8 5.79 7.15 -18.00
N ILE A 9 6.13 6.98 -16.73
CA ILE A 9 6.17 5.68 -16.03
C ILE A 9 4.75 5.08 -15.86
N TYR A 10 3.68 5.88 -16.01
CA TYR A 10 2.32 5.38 -15.92
C TYR A 10 1.34 6.24 -16.73
N VAL A 11 0.74 5.66 -17.78
CA VAL A 11 -0.43 6.21 -18.47
C VAL A 11 -1.64 5.38 -18.06
N ASP A 12 -2.55 6.01 -17.32
CA ASP A 12 -3.79 5.36 -16.92
C ASP A 12 -4.80 5.42 -18.06
N VAL A 13 -5.30 4.27 -18.52
CA VAL A 13 -6.10 4.15 -19.77
C VAL A 13 -7.53 4.68 -19.60
N GLU A 14 -7.95 4.97 -18.37
CA GLU A 14 -9.31 5.44 -18.06
C GLU A 14 -9.23 6.65 -17.14
N ASP A 15 -8.94 7.82 -17.72
CA ASP A 15 -9.12 9.09 -17.04
C ASP A 15 -10.63 9.26 -16.78
N LEU A 16 -11.08 8.89 -15.58
CA LEU A 16 -12.42 9.21 -15.11
C LEU A 16 -12.56 10.73 -15.26
N SER A 17 -13.47 11.19 -16.13
CA SER A 17 -13.65 12.62 -16.46
C SER A 17 -14.23 13.45 -15.30
N CYS A 18 -14.04 13.00 -14.06
CA CYS A 18 -14.42 13.72 -12.86
C CYS A 18 -13.38 14.82 -12.60
N THR A 19 -13.60 15.98 -13.20
CA THR A 19 -12.71 17.15 -13.15
C THR A 19 -12.90 18.00 -11.89
N SER A 20 -13.73 17.58 -10.92
CA SER A 20 -14.16 18.44 -9.80
C SER A 20 -14.34 17.73 -8.46
N SER A 21 -13.55 16.70 -8.15
CA SER A 21 -13.64 16.03 -6.86
C SER A 21 -12.66 16.58 -5.83
N VAL A 22 -13.15 16.88 -4.63
CA VAL A 22 -12.33 17.17 -3.43
C VAL A 22 -11.45 15.96 -3.05
N VAL A 23 -11.84 14.77 -3.50
CA VAL A 23 -11.13 13.51 -3.27
C VAL A 23 -10.11 13.28 -4.40
N PRO A 24 -8.85 12.92 -4.09
CA PRO A 24 -7.85 12.65 -5.12
C PRO A 24 -8.25 11.50 -6.05
N LYS A 25 -8.00 11.68 -7.36
CA LYS A 25 -8.39 10.74 -8.43
C LYS A 25 -8.04 9.26 -8.16
N PRO A 26 -6.86 8.90 -7.60
CA PRO A 26 -6.52 7.50 -7.33
C PRO A 26 -7.52 6.80 -6.41
N TYR A 27 -8.06 7.51 -5.41
CA TYR A 27 -9.05 6.94 -4.49
C TYR A 27 -10.38 6.66 -5.18
N ILE A 28 -10.83 7.59 -6.03
CA ILE A 28 -12.07 7.44 -6.81
C ILE A 28 -11.93 6.26 -7.76
N LYS A 29 -10.79 6.14 -8.44
CA LYS A 29 -10.48 5.00 -9.32
C LYS A 29 -10.51 3.68 -8.55
N GLY A 30 -9.85 3.63 -7.40
CA GLY A 30 -9.86 2.45 -6.53
C GLY A 30 -11.28 2.04 -6.12
N LEU A 31 -12.10 3.03 -5.73
CA LEU A 31 -13.51 2.82 -5.37
C LEU A 31 -14.32 2.27 -6.55
N CYS A 32 -14.21 2.86 -7.74
CA CYS A 32 -14.89 2.38 -8.94
C CYS A 32 -14.50 0.94 -9.29
N LYS A 33 -13.20 0.60 -9.24
CA LYS A 33 -12.72 -0.76 -9.50
C LYS A 33 -13.24 -1.77 -8.47
N MET A 34 -13.24 -1.41 -7.19
CA MET A 34 -13.79 -2.26 -6.12
C MET A 34 -15.29 -2.54 -6.35
N ILE A 35 -16.08 -1.50 -6.65
CA ILE A 35 -17.52 -1.65 -6.93
C ILE A 35 -17.76 -2.54 -8.16
N SER A 36 -16.98 -2.38 -9.22
CA SER A 36 -17.09 -3.21 -10.42
C SER A 36 -16.77 -4.69 -10.14
N ALA A 37 -15.65 -4.97 -9.47
CA ALA A 37 -15.27 -6.33 -9.08
C ALA A 37 -16.32 -6.98 -8.17
N LEU A 38 -16.92 -6.20 -7.27
CA LEU A 38 -18.02 -6.66 -6.42
C LEU A 38 -19.24 -7.05 -7.25
N LYS A 39 -19.66 -6.20 -8.20
CA LYS A 39 -20.78 -6.51 -9.10
C LYS A 39 -20.53 -7.79 -9.91
N GLU A 40 -19.31 -7.97 -10.41
CA GLU A 40 -18.92 -9.16 -11.17
C GLU A 40 -18.93 -10.43 -10.31
N ALA A 41 -18.47 -10.37 -9.06
CA ALA A 41 -18.46 -11.53 -8.14
C ALA A 41 -19.87 -12.05 -7.83
N PHE A 42 -20.88 -11.19 -7.91
CA PHE A 42 -22.29 -11.53 -7.67
C PHE A 42 -23.13 -11.72 -8.94
N LEU A 43 -22.57 -11.44 -10.13
CA LEU A 43 -23.31 -11.55 -11.40
C LEU A 43 -23.72 -13.00 -11.76
N PRO A 44 -22.89 -14.05 -11.51
CA PRO A 44 -23.25 -15.44 -11.80
C PRO A 44 -24.22 -16.08 -10.79
N VAL A 45 -24.49 -15.40 -9.67
CA VAL A 45 -25.16 -15.91 -8.45
C VAL A 45 -26.69 -15.93 -8.59
N LYS A 46 -27.21 -16.19 -9.81
CA LYS A 46 -28.66 -16.36 -10.01
C LYS A 46 -29.18 -17.74 -9.61
N GLU A 47 -28.31 -18.75 -9.51
CA GLU A 47 -28.73 -20.14 -9.21
C GLU A 47 -28.04 -20.77 -7.98
N GLN A 48 -26.84 -20.30 -7.59
CA GLN A 48 -26.15 -20.73 -6.36
C GLN A 48 -26.06 -19.54 -5.41
N MET A 49 -26.44 -19.71 -4.14
CA MET A 49 -26.28 -18.70 -3.09
C MET A 49 -24.82 -18.60 -2.58
N ASP A 50 -23.85 -18.56 -3.49
CA ASP A 50 -22.44 -18.41 -3.14
C ASP A 50 -21.73 -17.48 -4.14
N TRP A 51 -20.71 -16.77 -3.68
CA TRP A 51 -20.00 -15.76 -4.47
C TRP A 51 -18.75 -16.35 -5.14
N VAL A 52 -18.37 -15.83 -6.31
CA VAL A 52 -17.16 -16.32 -7.02
C VAL A 52 -15.91 -15.85 -6.28
N LYS A 53 -15.05 -16.79 -5.85
CA LYS A 53 -13.91 -16.51 -4.96
C LYS A 53 -12.70 -15.86 -5.65
N GLU A 54 -12.48 -16.14 -6.93
CA GLU A 54 -11.32 -15.66 -7.69
C GLU A 54 -11.14 -14.13 -7.67
N PRO A 55 -12.19 -13.31 -7.88
CA PRO A 55 -12.07 -11.84 -7.79
C PRO A 55 -11.53 -11.33 -6.45
N VAL A 56 -11.90 -11.96 -5.32
CA VAL A 56 -11.43 -11.55 -3.98
C VAL A 56 -10.04 -12.11 -3.69
N GLN A 57 -9.69 -13.29 -4.22
CA GLN A 57 -8.34 -13.84 -4.10
C GLN A 57 -7.30 -12.97 -4.82
N ALA A 58 -7.68 -12.31 -5.92
CA ALA A 58 -6.80 -11.40 -6.65
C ALA A 58 -6.76 -9.97 -6.06
N ALA A 59 -7.58 -9.67 -5.04
CA ALA A 59 -7.60 -8.36 -4.42
C ALA A 59 -6.36 -8.15 -3.54
N ALA A 60 -5.85 -6.91 -3.53
CA ALA A 60 -4.72 -6.54 -2.67
C ALA A 60 -5.09 -6.76 -1.19
N THR A 61 -4.16 -7.38 -0.47
CA THR A 61 -4.31 -7.68 0.96
C THR A 61 -3.65 -6.61 1.82
N PHE A 62 -3.89 -6.66 3.13
CA PHE A 62 -3.19 -5.81 4.09
C PHE A 62 -1.66 -6.01 4.02
N GLU A 63 -1.21 -7.25 3.85
CA GLU A 63 0.21 -7.58 3.73
C GLU A 63 0.85 -6.98 2.48
N ASP A 64 0.10 -6.91 1.37
CA ASP A 64 0.56 -6.22 0.16
C ASP A 64 0.74 -4.72 0.40
N GLY A 65 -0.20 -4.11 1.15
CA GLY A 65 -0.08 -2.72 1.59
C GLY A 65 1.14 -2.48 2.48
N GLN A 66 1.39 -3.36 3.45
CA GLN A 66 2.56 -3.27 4.34
C GLN A 66 3.87 -3.36 3.54
N ARG A 67 3.96 -4.28 2.57
CA ARG A 67 5.14 -4.43 1.71
C ARG A 67 5.42 -3.18 0.89
N VAL A 68 4.39 -2.57 0.31
CA VAL A 68 4.53 -1.32 -0.45
C VAL A 68 5.01 -0.21 0.47
N GLN A 69 4.41 -0.07 1.66
CA GLN A 69 4.80 0.96 2.62
C GLN A 69 6.27 0.81 3.05
N ALA A 70 6.69 -0.39 3.48
CA ALA A 70 8.06 -0.66 3.88
C ALA A 70 9.07 -0.40 2.75
N THR A 71 8.70 -0.73 1.52
CA THR A 71 9.53 -0.46 0.34
C THR A 71 9.66 1.04 0.08
N MET A 72 8.58 1.79 0.19
CA MET A 72 8.59 3.25 0.03
C MET A 72 9.42 3.95 1.12
N GLU A 73 9.35 3.48 2.36
CA GLU A 73 10.15 4.00 3.48
C GLU A 73 11.65 3.72 3.24
N ALA A 74 12.02 2.49 2.91
CA ALA A 74 13.40 2.13 2.60
C ALA A 74 13.94 2.92 1.39
N LEU A 75 13.11 3.17 0.38
CA LEU A 75 13.49 3.99 -0.78
C LEU A 75 13.75 5.45 -0.39
N ARG A 76 12.90 6.04 0.46
CA ARG A 76 13.11 7.40 0.98
C ARG A 76 14.42 7.49 1.75
N GLN A 77 14.66 6.54 2.65
CA GLN A 77 15.89 6.46 3.44
C GLN A 77 17.13 6.28 2.54
N SER A 78 17.05 5.39 1.55
CA SER A 78 18.13 5.16 0.59
C SER A 78 18.47 6.42 -0.20
N ASN A 79 17.46 7.20 -0.58
CA ASN A 79 17.66 8.47 -1.29
C ASN A 79 18.30 9.55 -0.40
N GLU A 80 17.93 9.60 0.89
CA GLU A 80 18.52 10.53 1.86
C GLU A 80 19.98 10.17 2.18
N ASP A 81 20.27 8.88 2.36
CA ASP A 81 21.60 8.40 2.75
C ASP A 81 22.55 8.19 1.56
N GLY A 82 22.01 8.13 0.33
CA GLY A 82 22.77 7.83 -0.88
C GLY A 82 23.37 6.43 -0.90
N CYS A 83 22.85 5.50 -0.11
CA CYS A 83 23.36 4.13 0.01
C CYS A 83 22.23 3.10 -0.10
N TRP A 84 22.61 1.82 -0.27
CA TRP A 84 21.66 0.72 -0.33
C TRP A 84 21.01 0.49 1.03
N THR A 85 19.69 0.59 1.09
CA THR A 85 18.91 0.35 2.32
C THR A 85 18.07 -0.91 2.17
N SER A 86 18.11 -1.79 3.16
CA SER A 86 17.29 -3.01 3.18
C SER A 86 15.84 -2.69 3.51
N VAL A 87 14.90 -3.37 2.86
CA VAL A 87 13.47 -3.28 3.18
C VAL A 87 13.19 -4.11 4.43
N HIS A 88 12.63 -3.49 5.47
CA HIS A 88 12.25 -4.16 6.71
C HIS A 88 10.73 -4.11 6.89
N LEU A 89 10.09 -5.28 6.99
CA LEU A 89 8.66 -5.38 7.29
C LEU A 89 8.44 -5.27 8.81
N LEU A 90 7.41 -4.54 9.21
CA LEU A 90 7.00 -4.44 10.60
C LEU A 90 6.26 -5.73 11.00
N THR A 91 7.01 -6.73 11.45
CA THR A 91 6.44 -8.02 11.87
C THR A 91 6.01 -8.03 13.33
N GLU A 92 6.46 -7.06 14.13
CA GLU A 92 6.07 -6.93 15.53
C GLU A 92 4.92 -5.94 15.70
N PRO A 93 3.93 -6.25 16.55
CA PRO A 93 2.91 -5.29 16.92
C PRO A 93 3.57 -4.08 17.61
N PRO A 94 3.07 -2.85 17.36
CA PRO A 94 3.62 -1.67 17.99
C PRO A 94 3.54 -1.80 19.51
N ASP A 95 4.67 -1.53 20.16
CA ASP A 95 4.77 -1.56 21.62
C ASP A 95 3.67 -0.67 22.22
N PRO A 96 2.79 -1.20 23.09
CA PRO A 96 1.72 -0.41 23.68
C PRO A 96 2.24 0.73 24.56
N ASN A 97 3.50 0.65 25.03
CA ASN A 97 4.12 1.75 25.77
C ASN A 97 5.58 1.98 25.36
N PRO A 98 5.81 2.64 24.21
CA PRO A 98 7.14 2.80 23.64
C PRO A 98 8.05 3.65 24.54
N ALA A 99 7.48 4.58 25.31
CA ALA A 99 8.23 5.43 26.23
C ALA A 99 8.76 4.65 27.44
N LEU A 100 7.93 3.82 28.06
CA LEU A 100 8.35 2.99 29.20
C LEU A 100 9.36 1.92 28.75
N SER A 101 9.09 1.22 27.64
CA SER A 101 10.01 0.19 27.15
C SER A 101 11.35 0.77 26.71
N ALA A 102 11.37 1.97 26.11
CA ALA A 102 12.63 2.67 25.81
C ALA A 102 13.39 3.08 27.08
N ALA A 103 12.68 3.52 28.14
CA ALA A 103 13.30 3.86 29.41
C ALA A 103 13.95 2.62 30.07
N VAL A 104 13.22 1.50 30.11
CA VAL A 104 13.71 0.22 30.67
C VAL A 104 14.96 -0.27 29.94
N ARG A 105 14.96 -0.25 28.59
CA ARG A 105 16.13 -0.62 27.78
C ARG A 105 17.36 0.23 28.09
N ARG A 106 17.19 1.54 28.29
CA ARG A 106 18.30 2.43 28.65
C ARG A 106 18.86 2.15 30.05
N THR A 107 17.99 1.86 31.02
CA THR A 107 18.42 1.58 32.40
C THR A 107 19.08 0.21 32.54
N ALA A 108 18.68 -0.79 31.73
CA ALA A 108 19.28 -2.12 31.76
C ALA A 108 20.75 -2.14 31.29
N ILE A 109 21.12 -1.26 30.36
CA ILE A 109 22.50 -1.15 29.86
C ILE A 109 23.40 -0.40 30.87
N SER A 110 22.83 0.48 31.71
CA SER A 110 23.58 1.25 32.71
C SER A 110 23.96 0.47 33.97
N LEU A 111 23.48 -0.77 34.12
CA LEU A 111 23.73 -1.63 35.29
C LEU A 111 24.82 -2.70 35.06
N GLN A 112 25.54 -2.63 33.94
CA GLN A 112 26.70 -3.49 33.67
C GLN A 112 28.03 -2.79 33.93
#